data_AF-A0A7T5RF38-F1
#
_entry.id   AF-A0A7T5RF38-F1
#
_cell.length_a   1.000
_cell.length_b   1.000
_cell.length_c   1.000
_cell.angle_alpha   90.00
_cell.angle_beta   90.00
_cell.angle_gamma   90.00
#
_symmetry.space_group_name_H-M   'P 1'
#
loop_
_entity.id
_entity.type
_entity.pdbx_description
1 polymer ?
#
loop_
_entity_poly.entity_id
_entity_poly.type
_entity_poly.pdbx_seq_one_letter_code
_entity_poly.pdbx_strand_id
1 'polypeptide(L)'
;MPIFSWGVRRQLGVFAVFAAVVVLIVGGLIYFFRPEPTCFDNKQNQDEEGVDCGGAEARCAPCSEKIHDIAILWTRFFPIREGVYDAAALLENGNQFLKTKKFVYAIKLYDANNVLVSIREGATFIQPGEKFLVFEPNIVAQNRFPKTAVLEMRSVSWEAGEPEPLKIDVLRRDIFLADVSSPRLEVKVKNQSTSVYRNIEAAALLLGSGDVVLGVSKTKIDRLDIGEERAAVFTWPMAISGVERADVFLRQIP
;
A
#
# COMPACT_ATOMS: atom_id res chain seq x y z
N MET A 1 18.23 55.95 28.40
CA MET A 1 17.77 56.04 29.81
C MET A 1 17.11 54.72 30.16
N PRO A 2 17.46 54.07 31.29
CA PRO A 2 16.80 52.81 31.65
C PRO A 2 15.34 53.09 32.00
N ILE A 3 14.43 52.42 31.29
CA ILE A 3 12.98 52.69 31.30
C ILE A 3 12.33 52.31 32.66
N PHE A 4 13.06 51.66 33.56
CA PHE A 4 12.54 51.15 34.84
C PHE A 4 13.53 51.34 36.00
N SER A 5 13.01 51.71 37.17
CA SER A 5 13.77 51.80 38.41
C SER A 5 14.22 50.42 38.91
N TRP A 6 15.28 50.37 39.72
CA TRP A 6 15.85 49.11 40.25
C TRP A 6 14.83 48.27 41.04
N GLY A 7 13.96 48.92 41.81
CA GLY A 7 12.87 48.26 42.53
C GLY A 7 11.85 47.60 41.59
N VAL A 8 11.46 48.28 40.50
CA VAL A 8 10.50 47.75 39.52
C VAL A 8 11.09 46.57 38.74
N ARG A 9 12.39 46.59 38.39
CA ARG A 9 13.06 45.43 37.75
C ARG A 9 13.05 44.19 38.63
N ARG A 10 13.29 44.35 39.94
CA ARG A 10 13.31 43.23 40.89
C ARG A 10 11.89 42.68 41.11
N GLN A 11 10.88 43.55 41.15
CA GLN A 11 9.47 43.19 41.28
C GLN A 11 8.93 42.45 40.05
N LEU A 12 9.30 42.89 38.84
CA LEU A 12 8.98 42.18 37.58
C LEU A 12 9.64 40.79 37.52
N GLY A 13 10.88 40.64 38.01
CA GLY A 13 11.55 39.34 38.07
C GLY A 13 10.83 38.34 38.98
N VAL A 14 10.40 38.77 40.16
CA VAL A 14 9.62 37.92 41.08
C VAL A 14 8.25 37.55 40.48
N PHE A 15 7.57 38.53 39.85
CA PHE A 15 6.30 38.28 39.19
C PHE A 15 6.44 37.30 38.01
N ALA A 16 7.50 37.42 37.21
CA ALA A 16 7.76 36.51 36.09
C ALA A 16 7.99 35.06 36.55
N VAL A 17 8.74 34.86 37.64
CA VAL A 17 8.95 33.53 38.21
C VAL A 17 7.64 32.96 38.75
N PHE A 18 6.86 33.76 39.48
CA PHE A 18 5.55 33.34 39.97
C PHE A 18 4.60 32.96 38.83
N ALA A 19 4.50 33.82 37.80
CA ALA A 19 3.69 33.56 36.62
C ALA A 19 4.14 32.28 35.90
N ALA A 20 5.45 32.06 35.76
CA ALA A 20 5.99 30.84 35.15
C ALA A 20 5.61 29.59 35.96
N VAL A 21 5.70 29.62 37.29
CA VAL A 21 5.28 28.51 38.16
C VAL A 21 3.78 28.24 38.01
N VAL A 22 2.94 29.28 37.99
CA VAL A 22 1.50 29.13 37.79
C VAL A 22 1.19 28.54 36.43
N VAL A 23 1.83 29.01 35.35
CA VAL A 23 1.65 28.47 34.00
C VAL A 23 2.08 26.99 33.92
N LEU A 24 3.16 26.61 34.60
CA LEU A 24 3.61 25.20 34.64
C LEU A 24 2.62 24.31 35.41
N ILE A 25 2.10 24.78 36.55
CA ILE A 25 1.12 24.02 37.34
C ILE A 25 -0.19 23.87 36.56
N VAL A 26 -0.71 24.98 36.02
CA VAL A 26 -1.97 24.99 35.25
C VAL A 26 -1.80 24.18 33.96
N GLY A 27 -0.70 24.37 33.24
CA GLY A 27 -0.39 23.60 32.03
C GLY A 27 -0.23 22.10 32.31
N GLY A 28 0.44 21.75 33.42
CA GLY A 28 0.58 20.37 33.87
C GLY A 28 -0.76 19.72 34.26
N LEU A 29 -1.63 20.46 34.95
CA LEU A 29 -2.99 20.00 35.28
C LEU A 29 -3.84 19.79 34.03
N ILE A 30 -3.81 20.73 33.09
CA ILE A 30 -4.51 20.60 31.80
C ILE A 30 -4.02 19.35 31.06
N TYR A 31 -2.70 19.13 31.02
CA TYR A 31 -2.12 17.96 30.38
C TYR A 31 -2.53 16.64 31.07
N PHE A 32 -2.54 16.60 32.41
CA PHE A 32 -2.85 15.39 33.17
C PHE A 32 -4.35 15.03 33.15
N PHE A 33 -5.24 16.02 33.10
CA PHE A 33 -6.69 15.82 33.10
C PHE A 33 -7.32 15.86 31.70
N ARG A 34 -6.52 15.82 30.63
CA ARG A 34 -7.06 15.66 29.28
C ARG A 34 -7.75 14.30 29.16
N PRO A 35 -9.04 14.26 28.73
CA PRO A 35 -9.72 13.01 28.50
C PRO A 35 -9.03 12.21 27.38
N GLU A 36 -9.04 10.89 27.52
CA GLU A 36 -8.59 10.00 26.44
C GLU A 36 -9.48 10.18 25.20
N PRO A 37 -8.92 10.06 23.99
CA PRO A 37 -9.70 10.17 22.78
C PRO A 37 -10.75 9.06 22.71
N THR A 38 -11.99 9.42 22.38
CA THR A 38 -13.15 8.52 22.31
C THR A 38 -13.77 8.59 20.94
N CYS A 39 -13.95 7.44 20.28
CA CYS A 39 -14.47 7.33 18.91
C CYS A 39 -15.85 6.67 18.81
N PHE A 40 -16.53 6.46 19.93
CA PHE A 40 -17.81 5.74 19.99
C PHE A 40 -18.74 6.34 21.06
N ASP A 41 -18.59 7.64 21.34
CA ASP A 41 -19.35 8.35 22.37
C ASP A 41 -20.42 9.31 21.80
N ASN A 42 -20.58 9.29 20.47
CA ASN A 42 -21.56 10.05 19.71
C ASN A 42 -21.40 11.57 19.86
N LYS A 43 -20.16 12.05 20.06
CA LYS A 43 -19.80 13.47 20.14
C LYS A 43 -18.58 13.76 19.29
N GLN A 44 -18.66 14.82 18.49
CA GLN A 44 -17.49 15.36 17.80
C GLN A 44 -16.57 16.08 18.80
N ASN A 45 -15.46 15.45 19.14
CA ASN A 45 -14.47 15.95 20.09
C ASN A 45 -13.04 15.85 19.53
N GLN A 46 -12.05 16.33 20.28
CA GLN A 46 -10.64 16.41 19.86
C GLN A 46 -10.45 16.98 18.44
N ASP A 47 -9.94 16.20 17.50
CA ASP A 47 -9.73 16.56 16.10
C ASP A 47 -10.57 15.71 15.13
N GLU A 48 -11.67 15.12 15.61
CA GLU A 48 -12.60 14.36 14.79
C GLU A 48 -13.14 15.18 13.59
N GLU A 49 -13.18 14.56 12.41
CA GLU A 49 -13.70 15.20 11.19
C GLU A 49 -15.23 15.13 11.11
N GLY A 50 -15.82 14.14 11.77
CA GLY A 50 -17.25 13.95 11.97
C GLY A 50 -17.49 13.21 13.28
N VAL A 51 -18.75 13.09 13.71
CA VAL A 51 -19.08 12.41 14.97
C VAL A 51 -18.53 10.97 14.94
N ASP A 52 -17.67 10.62 15.91
CA ASP A 52 -17.09 9.28 16.07
C ASP A 52 -16.22 8.83 14.85
N CYS A 53 -15.72 9.77 14.04
CA CYS A 53 -14.92 9.44 12.85
C CYS A 53 -13.86 10.50 12.46
N GLY A 54 -12.77 10.03 11.86
CA GLY A 54 -11.63 10.87 11.47
C GLY A 54 -10.79 11.35 12.66
N GLY A 55 -9.89 12.28 12.41
CA GLY A 55 -8.98 12.81 13.43
C GLY A 55 -7.74 11.96 13.67
N ALA A 56 -6.57 12.59 13.60
CA ALA A 56 -5.28 11.94 13.86
C ALA A 56 -5.01 11.77 15.37
N GLU A 57 -5.44 12.73 16.19
CA GLU A 57 -5.36 12.69 17.65
C GLU A 57 -6.47 11.79 18.23
N ALA A 58 -7.67 11.85 17.66
CA ALA A 58 -8.82 11.01 18.00
C ALA A 58 -8.58 9.53 17.64
N ARG A 59 -7.79 9.24 16.60
CA ARG A 59 -7.49 7.88 16.09
C ARG A 59 -8.75 7.10 15.68
N CYS A 60 -9.79 7.79 15.25
CA CYS A 60 -11.04 7.16 14.85
C CYS A 60 -10.97 6.62 13.42
N ALA A 61 -11.88 5.69 13.10
CA ALA A 61 -12.01 5.20 11.74
C ALA A 61 -12.32 6.38 10.80
N PRO A 62 -11.78 6.39 9.56
CA PRO A 62 -12.11 7.43 8.59
C PRO A 62 -13.63 7.50 8.34
N CYS A 63 -14.16 8.71 8.19
CA CYS A 63 -15.58 8.90 7.92
C CYS A 63 -15.96 8.28 6.56
N SER A 64 -16.99 7.43 6.56
CA SER A 64 -17.40 6.60 5.40
C SER A 64 -17.79 7.42 4.16
N GLU A 65 -18.35 8.60 4.33
CA GLU A 65 -18.76 9.48 3.22
C GLU A 65 -17.60 9.95 2.33
N LYS A 66 -16.35 9.84 2.81
CA LYS A 66 -15.14 10.24 2.06
C LYS A 66 -14.37 9.05 1.47
N ILE A 67 -14.81 7.81 1.71
CA ILE A 67 -14.10 6.60 1.27
C ILE A 67 -14.58 6.22 -0.13
N HIS A 68 -13.69 6.29 -1.10
CA HIS A 68 -13.91 5.77 -2.45
C HIS A 68 -13.66 4.26 -2.48
N ASP A 69 -14.46 3.53 -3.24
CA ASP A 69 -14.24 2.11 -3.47
C ASP A 69 -12.91 1.88 -4.21
N ILE A 70 -12.29 0.73 -3.93
CA ILE A 70 -11.09 0.28 -4.65
C ILE A 70 -11.52 -0.08 -6.08
N ALA A 71 -10.91 0.56 -7.07
CA ALA A 71 -11.21 0.28 -8.48
C ALA A 71 -10.48 -0.99 -8.92
N ILE A 72 -11.21 -1.97 -9.44
CA ILE A 72 -10.64 -3.16 -10.09
C ILE A 72 -10.49 -2.83 -11.58
N LEU A 73 -9.26 -2.53 -12.00
CA LEU A 73 -8.98 -2.14 -13.39
C LEU A 73 -9.09 -3.34 -14.34
N TRP A 74 -8.61 -4.50 -13.91
CA TRP A 74 -8.85 -5.77 -14.61
C TRP A 74 -8.55 -6.97 -13.71
N THR A 75 -9.09 -8.13 -14.08
CA THR A 75 -8.74 -9.44 -13.54
C THR A 75 -8.53 -10.41 -14.70
N ARG A 76 -7.42 -11.16 -14.68
CA ARG A 76 -7.01 -12.08 -15.75
C ARG A 76 -6.35 -13.31 -15.16
N PHE A 77 -6.36 -14.39 -15.94
CA PHE A 77 -5.64 -15.62 -15.62
C PHE A 77 -4.76 -16.03 -16.81
N PHE A 78 -3.71 -16.78 -16.52
CA PHE A 78 -2.69 -17.19 -17.48
C PHE A 78 -2.48 -18.71 -17.36
N PRO A 79 -2.66 -19.49 -18.43
CA PRO A 79 -2.36 -20.92 -18.40
C PRO A 79 -0.86 -21.16 -18.24
N ILE A 80 -0.49 -22.04 -17.32
CA ILE A 80 0.91 -22.44 -17.09
C ILE A 80 1.17 -23.82 -17.69
N ARG A 81 0.30 -24.76 -17.33
CA ARG A 81 0.30 -26.16 -17.75
C ARG A 81 -1.12 -26.68 -17.66
N GLU A 82 -1.35 -27.88 -18.14
CA GLU A 82 -2.68 -28.49 -18.15
C GLU A 82 -3.33 -28.44 -16.74
N GLY A 83 -4.52 -27.83 -16.67
CA GLY A 83 -5.29 -27.69 -15.43
C GLY A 83 -4.73 -26.74 -14.37
N VAL A 84 -3.65 -25.98 -14.65
CA VAL A 84 -3.03 -25.05 -13.70
C VAL A 84 -2.84 -23.66 -14.31
N TYR A 85 -3.27 -22.65 -13.57
CA TYR A 85 -3.32 -21.28 -14.01
C TYR A 85 -2.70 -20.35 -12.97
N ASP A 86 -2.03 -19.30 -13.41
CA ASP A 86 -1.78 -18.13 -12.57
C ASP A 86 -2.95 -17.15 -12.72
N ALA A 87 -3.21 -16.34 -11.71
CA ALA A 87 -4.16 -15.24 -11.84
C ALA A 87 -3.63 -13.95 -11.25
N ALA A 88 -4.04 -12.84 -11.84
CA ALA A 88 -3.68 -11.51 -11.40
C ALA A 88 -4.85 -10.55 -11.53
N ALA A 89 -4.81 -9.50 -10.71
CA ALA A 89 -5.67 -8.34 -10.89
C ALA A 89 -4.88 -7.07 -10.61
N LEU A 90 -5.20 -6.03 -11.36
CA LEU A 90 -4.67 -4.69 -11.13
C LEU A 90 -5.76 -3.85 -10.48
N LEU A 91 -5.43 -3.27 -9.34
CA LEU A 91 -6.34 -2.46 -8.54
C LEU A 91 -5.75 -1.07 -8.33
N GLU A 92 -6.63 -0.11 -8.03
CA GLU A 92 -6.27 1.27 -7.74
C GLU A 92 -7.02 1.75 -6.50
N ASN A 93 -6.27 2.25 -5.53
CA ASN A 93 -6.84 2.94 -4.39
C ASN A 93 -7.01 4.43 -4.72
N GLY A 94 -8.23 4.86 -5.00
CA GLY A 94 -8.54 6.27 -5.28
C GLY A 94 -8.39 7.20 -4.05
N ASN A 95 -8.21 6.63 -2.85
CA ASN A 95 -8.11 7.40 -1.62
C ASN A 95 -6.67 7.85 -1.35
N GLN A 96 -6.43 9.17 -1.37
CA GLN A 96 -5.10 9.77 -1.21
C GLN A 96 -4.56 9.72 0.23
N PHE A 97 -5.42 9.50 1.22
CA PHE A 97 -5.06 9.53 2.65
C PHE A 97 -5.53 8.31 3.44
N LEU A 98 -5.95 7.24 2.74
CA LEU A 98 -6.43 6.01 3.37
C LEU A 98 -5.57 4.84 2.95
N LYS A 99 -5.19 4.04 3.95
CA LYS A 99 -4.43 2.80 3.78
C LYS A 99 -5.06 1.66 4.56
N THR A 100 -4.61 0.44 4.28
CA THR A 100 -4.93 -0.71 5.12
C THR A 100 -3.74 -1.65 5.21
N LYS A 101 -3.49 -2.21 6.39
CA LYS A 101 -2.48 -3.26 6.56
C LYS A 101 -2.97 -4.63 6.09
N LYS A 102 -4.30 -4.81 5.96
CA LYS A 102 -4.92 -6.09 5.61
C LYS A 102 -6.18 -5.89 4.78
N PHE A 103 -6.05 -6.17 3.50
CA PHE A 103 -7.10 -6.31 2.50
C PHE A 103 -7.20 -7.79 2.10
N VAL A 104 -8.34 -8.41 2.36
CA VAL A 104 -8.62 -9.81 2.03
C VAL A 104 -9.44 -9.87 0.74
N TYR A 105 -9.02 -10.69 -0.21
CA TYR A 105 -9.68 -10.87 -1.50
C TYR A 105 -9.77 -12.34 -1.89
N ALA A 106 -10.62 -12.64 -2.86
CA ALA A 106 -10.70 -13.93 -3.51
C ALA A 106 -10.70 -13.76 -5.03
N ILE A 107 -9.80 -14.46 -5.73
CA ILE A 107 -9.87 -14.60 -7.18
C ILE A 107 -10.67 -15.86 -7.50
N LYS A 108 -11.77 -15.68 -8.23
CA LYS A 108 -12.66 -16.75 -8.69
C LYS A 108 -12.49 -16.96 -10.18
N LEU A 109 -12.30 -18.20 -10.59
CA LEU A 109 -12.26 -18.61 -11.98
C LEU A 109 -13.59 -19.27 -12.36
N TYR A 110 -14.16 -18.88 -13.49
CA TYR A 110 -15.43 -19.41 -14.01
C TYR A 110 -15.23 -20.00 -15.40
N ASP A 111 -15.98 -21.06 -15.72
CA ASP A 111 -16.00 -21.65 -17.05
C ASP A 111 -16.92 -20.90 -18.02
N ALA A 112 -17.07 -21.43 -19.24
CA ALA A 112 -17.92 -20.83 -20.28
C ALA A 112 -19.41 -20.77 -19.94
N ASN A 113 -19.88 -21.57 -18.97
CA ASN A 113 -21.26 -21.63 -18.51
C ASN A 113 -21.46 -20.84 -17.20
N ASN A 114 -20.49 -20.00 -16.81
CA ASN A 114 -20.46 -19.25 -15.55
C ASN A 114 -20.45 -20.13 -14.29
N VAL A 115 -20.00 -21.39 -14.40
CA VAL A 115 -19.85 -22.26 -13.23
C VAL A 115 -18.49 -22.00 -12.59
N LEU A 116 -18.47 -21.85 -11.27
CA LEU A 116 -17.23 -21.69 -10.51
C LEU A 116 -16.33 -22.92 -10.70
N VAL A 117 -15.10 -22.67 -11.14
CA VAL A 117 -14.07 -23.69 -11.38
C VAL A 117 -13.13 -23.79 -10.20
N SER A 118 -12.62 -22.65 -9.73
CA SER A 118 -11.66 -22.59 -8.64
C SER A 118 -11.76 -21.24 -7.93
N ILE A 119 -11.37 -21.24 -6.66
CA ILE A 119 -11.30 -20.04 -5.83
C ILE A 119 -9.95 -20.01 -5.13
N ARG A 120 -9.31 -18.85 -5.15
CA ARG A 120 -8.04 -18.61 -4.48
C ARG A 120 -8.16 -17.37 -3.62
N GLU A 121 -8.09 -17.57 -2.31
CA GLU A 121 -8.12 -16.47 -1.33
C GLU A 121 -6.69 -15.98 -1.05
N GLY A 122 -6.57 -14.67 -0.87
CA GLY A 122 -5.31 -13.99 -0.60
C GLY A 122 -5.52 -12.77 0.27
N ALA A 123 -4.41 -12.24 0.78
CA ALA A 123 -4.40 -11.00 1.53
C ALA A 123 -3.18 -10.16 1.15
N THR A 124 -3.36 -8.85 1.13
CA THR A 124 -2.27 -7.88 0.94
C THR A 124 -2.56 -6.63 1.77
N PHE A 125 -1.70 -5.62 1.69
CA PHE A 125 -1.94 -4.29 2.24
C PHE A 125 -2.34 -3.34 1.11
N ILE A 126 -2.74 -2.12 1.43
CA ILE A 126 -3.01 -1.05 0.46
C ILE A 126 -2.46 0.25 1.03
N GLN A 127 -1.69 0.98 0.24
CA GLN A 127 -1.14 2.30 0.51
C GLN A 127 -2.02 3.39 -0.10
N PRO A 128 -1.93 4.64 0.40
CA PRO A 128 -2.74 5.74 -0.11
C PRO A 128 -2.41 6.05 -1.58
N GLY A 129 -3.44 6.22 -2.41
CA GLY A 129 -3.30 6.59 -3.82
C GLY A 129 -2.58 5.56 -4.70
N GLU A 130 -2.30 4.35 -4.20
CA GLU A 130 -1.46 3.41 -4.93
C GLU A 130 -2.23 2.62 -5.99
N LYS A 131 -1.53 2.31 -7.08
CA LYS A 131 -1.94 1.32 -8.08
C LYS A 131 -1.10 0.06 -7.89
N PHE A 132 -1.74 -1.07 -7.65
CA PHE A 132 -1.07 -2.29 -7.20
C PHE A 132 -1.59 -3.55 -7.89
N LEU A 133 -0.69 -4.53 -8.05
CA LEU A 133 -1.01 -5.86 -8.56
C LEU A 133 -1.16 -6.85 -7.43
N VAL A 134 -2.23 -7.64 -7.49
CA VAL A 134 -2.31 -8.91 -6.78
C VAL A 134 -2.02 -10.04 -7.76
N PHE A 135 -1.26 -11.04 -7.31
CA PHE A 135 -0.82 -12.16 -8.13
C PHE A 135 -0.88 -13.43 -7.29
N GLU A 136 -1.63 -14.41 -7.79
CA GLU A 136 -1.86 -15.71 -7.17
C GLU A 136 -1.40 -16.82 -8.11
N PRO A 137 -0.27 -17.47 -7.81
CA PRO A 137 0.25 -18.50 -8.69
C PRO A 137 -0.36 -19.88 -8.43
N ASN A 138 -0.24 -20.77 -9.41
CA ASN A 138 -0.52 -22.21 -9.29
C ASN A 138 -1.97 -22.55 -8.84
N ILE A 139 -2.96 -21.84 -9.36
CA ILE A 139 -4.39 -22.15 -9.14
C ILE A 139 -4.76 -23.41 -9.93
N VAL A 140 -5.13 -24.45 -9.21
CA VAL A 140 -5.57 -25.73 -9.80
C VAL A 140 -7.04 -25.64 -10.20
N ALA A 141 -7.32 -25.92 -11.47
CA ALA A 141 -8.65 -25.94 -12.09
C ALA A 141 -9.12 -27.37 -12.45
N GLN A 142 -8.32 -28.39 -12.12
CA GLN A 142 -8.59 -29.80 -12.44
C GLN A 142 -8.87 -29.97 -13.94
N ASN A 143 -9.98 -30.65 -14.31
CA ASN A 143 -10.37 -30.88 -15.70
C ASN A 143 -11.35 -29.82 -16.25
N ARG A 144 -11.46 -28.66 -15.61
CA ARG A 144 -12.32 -27.56 -16.09
C ARG A 144 -11.47 -26.44 -16.67
N PHE A 145 -11.97 -25.87 -17.77
CA PHE A 145 -11.29 -24.80 -18.50
C PHE A 145 -11.91 -23.46 -18.11
N PRO A 146 -11.21 -22.61 -17.33
CA PRO A 146 -11.69 -21.28 -17.02
C PRO A 146 -11.75 -20.41 -18.29
N LYS A 147 -12.76 -19.55 -18.35
CA LYS A 147 -12.99 -18.55 -19.38
C LYS A 147 -12.94 -17.13 -18.82
N THR A 148 -13.28 -16.95 -17.54
CA THR A 148 -13.32 -15.63 -16.90
C THR A 148 -12.74 -15.70 -15.50
N ALA A 149 -12.05 -14.64 -15.09
CA ALA A 149 -11.59 -14.44 -13.72
C ALA A 149 -12.24 -13.18 -13.15
N VAL A 150 -12.65 -13.25 -11.89
CA VAL A 150 -13.24 -12.14 -11.14
C VAL A 150 -12.56 -12.05 -9.79
N LEU A 151 -12.15 -10.84 -9.41
CA LEU A 151 -11.71 -10.55 -8.05
C LEU A 151 -12.92 -10.11 -7.21
N GLU A 152 -13.11 -10.77 -6.07
CA GLU A 152 -14.08 -10.41 -5.05
C GLU A 152 -13.35 -9.82 -3.84
N MET A 153 -13.79 -8.65 -3.41
CA MET A 153 -13.31 -8.02 -2.17
C MET A 153 -14.03 -8.65 -0.98
N ARG A 154 -13.29 -9.22 -0.03
CA ARG A 154 -13.88 -9.90 1.15
C ARG A 154 -13.94 -8.97 2.35
N SER A 155 -12.82 -8.34 2.68
CA SER A 155 -12.75 -7.40 3.80
C SER A 155 -11.64 -6.38 3.61
N VAL A 156 -11.91 -5.16 4.06
CA VAL A 156 -10.98 -4.05 4.10
C VAL A 156 -11.22 -3.28 5.39
N SER A 157 -10.14 -2.93 6.09
CA SER A 157 -10.20 -2.09 7.29
C SER A 157 -9.35 -0.86 7.05
N TRP A 158 -10.00 0.27 6.79
CA TRP A 158 -9.31 1.52 6.46
C TRP A 158 -8.72 2.18 7.71
N GLU A 159 -7.52 2.70 7.55
CA GLU A 159 -6.79 3.52 8.51
C GLU A 159 -6.37 4.81 7.80
N ALA A 160 -6.37 5.93 8.51
CA ALA A 160 -5.78 7.16 8.00
C ALA A 160 -4.26 6.98 7.80
N GLY A 161 -3.71 7.54 6.72
CA GLY A 161 -2.29 7.49 6.46
C GLY A 161 -1.87 8.36 5.29
N GLU A 162 -0.70 8.98 5.41
CA GLU A 162 -0.12 9.76 4.33
C GLU A 162 0.58 8.88 3.29
N PRO A 163 0.62 9.31 2.02
CA PRO A 163 1.35 8.60 0.98
C PRO A 163 2.86 8.69 1.22
N GLU A 164 3.49 7.53 1.42
CA GLU A 164 4.94 7.39 1.54
C GLU A 164 5.50 6.62 0.33
N PRO A 165 5.77 7.29 -0.80
CA PRO A 165 6.29 6.63 -1.98
C PRO A 165 7.71 6.09 -1.75
N LEU A 166 7.96 4.88 -2.24
CA LEU A 166 9.30 4.31 -2.23
C LEU A 166 10.22 5.10 -3.15
N LYS A 167 11.35 5.56 -2.63
CA LYS A 167 12.39 6.22 -3.42
C LYS A 167 13.32 5.17 -4.02
N ILE A 168 12.76 4.34 -4.90
CA ILE A 168 13.48 3.28 -5.60
C ILE A 168 13.43 3.56 -7.11
N ASP A 169 14.59 3.77 -7.72
CA ASP A 169 14.71 4.00 -9.15
C ASP A 169 14.80 2.66 -9.88
N VAL A 170 14.12 2.55 -11.03
CA VAL A 170 14.31 1.46 -11.98
C VAL A 170 15.32 1.89 -13.03
N LEU A 171 16.56 1.42 -12.91
CA LEU A 171 17.69 1.84 -13.75
C LEU A 171 17.71 1.17 -15.12
N ARG A 172 17.39 -0.13 -15.16
CA ARG A 172 17.48 -0.95 -16.37
C ARG A 172 16.47 -2.10 -16.33
N ARG A 173 16.00 -2.51 -17.51
CA ARG A 173 15.19 -3.70 -17.74
C ARG A 173 15.87 -4.54 -18.82
N ASP A 174 16.36 -5.71 -18.46
CA ASP A 174 16.95 -6.68 -19.37
C ASP A 174 15.92 -7.80 -19.61
N ILE A 175 15.47 -7.94 -20.86
CA ILE A 175 14.32 -8.78 -21.24
C ILE A 175 14.80 -10.03 -21.97
N PHE A 176 14.50 -11.20 -21.40
CA PHE A 176 14.88 -12.51 -21.93
C PHE A 176 13.66 -13.43 -22.01
N LEU A 177 12.62 -13.03 -22.76
CA LEU A 177 11.31 -13.72 -22.76
C LEU A 177 11.13 -14.74 -23.89
N ALA A 178 11.98 -14.70 -24.91
CA ALA A 178 11.92 -15.62 -26.06
C ALA A 178 12.65 -16.95 -25.82
N ASP A 179 13.42 -17.07 -24.73
CA ASP A 179 14.08 -18.31 -24.35
C ASP A 179 13.05 -19.32 -23.82
N VAL A 180 12.91 -20.45 -24.52
CA VAL A 180 11.95 -21.52 -24.18
C VAL A 180 12.32 -22.20 -22.86
N SER A 181 13.58 -22.14 -22.45
CA SER A 181 14.08 -22.83 -21.26
C SER A 181 13.95 -22.02 -19.97
N SER A 182 14.03 -20.68 -20.05
CA SER A 182 14.05 -19.81 -18.86
C SER A 182 13.63 -18.35 -19.15
N PRO A 183 12.36 -18.12 -19.53
CA PRO A 183 11.91 -16.77 -19.86
C PRO A 183 11.91 -15.91 -18.60
N ARG A 184 12.66 -14.81 -18.65
CA ARG A 184 12.88 -13.94 -17.49
C ARG A 184 12.98 -12.47 -17.85
N LEU A 185 12.67 -11.65 -16.88
CA LEU A 185 12.88 -10.21 -16.89
C LEU A 185 13.78 -9.87 -15.69
N GLU A 186 14.89 -9.21 -15.96
CA GLU A 186 15.79 -8.73 -14.93
C GLU A 186 15.67 -7.21 -14.84
N VAL A 187 15.32 -6.71 -13.66
CA VAL A 187 15.09 -5.28 -13.41
C VAL A 187 16.11 -4.80 -12.39
N LYS A 188 17.00 -3.91 -12.80
CA LYS A 188 17.98 -3.31 -11.90
C LYS A 188 17.33 -2.13 -11.17
N VAL A 189 17.20 -2.25 -9.85
CA VAL A 189 16.62 -1.23 -8.98
C VAL A 189 17.68 -0.60 -8.09
N LYS A 190 17.49 0.67 -7.71
CA LYS A 190 18.41 1.41 -6.82
C LYS A 190 17.66 2.13 -5.71
N ASN A 191 18.12 1.97 -4.48
CA ASN A 191 17.57 2.74 -3.36
C ASN A 191 18.17 4.15 -3.32
N GLN A 192 17.32 5.16 -3.52
CA GLN A 192 17.67 6.58 -3.42
C GLN A 192 17.22 7.21 -2.10
N SER A 193 16.63 6.42 -1.19
CA SER A 193 16.25 6.90 0.13
C SER A 193 17.46 6.97 1.07
N THR A 194 17.28 7.65 2.20
CA THR A 194 18.22 7.68 3.31
C THR A 194 17.98 6.55 4.33
N SER A 195 17.13 5.57 3.99
CA SER A 195 16.79 4.45 4.85
C SER A 195 16.97 3.11 4.14
N VAL A 196 17.08 2.04 4.92
CA VAL A 196 17.16 0.68 4.37
C VAL A 196 15.74 0.16 4.15
N TYR A 197 15.45 -0.30 2.93
CA TYR A 197 14.20 -0.97 2.64
C TYR A 197 14.31 -2.47 2.90
N ARG A 198 13.23 -3.08 3.36
CA ARG A 198 13.14 -4.53 3.65
C ARG A 198 11.84 -5.08 3.13
N ASN A 199 11.84 -6.36 2.76
CA ASN A 199 10.64 -7.07 2.30
C ASN A 199 9.86 -6.32 1.21
N ILE A 200 10.56 -5.88 0.16
CA ILE A 200 9.92 -5.24 -0.98
C ILE A 200 9.31 -6.35 -1.86
N GLU A 201 7.99 -6.34 -2.03
CA GLU A 201 7.33 -7.05 -3.12
C GLU A 201 7.54 -6.29 -4.42
N ALA A 202 8.03 -7.00 -5.42
CA ALA A 202 8.15 -6.50 -6.77
C ALA A 202 7.24 -7.33 -7.67
N ALA A 203 6.35 -6.68 -8.42
CA ALA A 203 5.50 -7.32 -9.41
C ALA A 203 5.79 -6.75 -10.80
N ALA A 204 5.89 -7.62 -11.80
CA ALA A 204 6.10 -7.24 -13.19
C ALA A 204 4.83 -7.52 -14.00
N LEU A 205 4.48 -6.59 -14.87
CA LEU A 205 3.38 -6.67 -15.83
C LEU A 205 3.95 -6.54 -17.25
N LEU A 206 3.84 -7.60 -18.03
CA LEU A 206 4.24 -7.61 -19.42
C LEU A 206 3.07 -7.21 -20.31
N LEU A 207 3.28 -6.20 -21.13
CA LEU A 207 2.28 -5.61 -22.02
C LEU A 207 2.74 -5.76 -23.48
N GLY A 208 1.80 -6.18 -24.32
CA GLY A 208 1.96 -6.18 -25.77
C GLY A 208 1.30 -4.97 -26.42
N SER A 209 1.10 -5.08 -27.74
CA SER A 209 0.45 -4.04 -28.53
C SER A 209 -0.94 -3.70 -28.01
N GLY A 210 -1.24 -2.41 -27.86
CA GLY A 210 -2.54 -1.93 -27.36
C GLY A 210 -2.81 -2.21 -25.88
N ASP A 211 -1.76 -2.28 -25.04
CA ASP A 211 -1.84 -2.56 -23.59
C ASP A 211 -2.47 -3.92 -23.24
N VAL A 212 -2.38 -4.89 -24.17
CA VAL A 212 -2.78 -6.27 -23.89
C VAL A 212 -1.85 -6.88 -22.86
N VAL A 213 -2.42 -7.38 -21.76
CA VAL A 213 -1.66 -8.06 -20.71
C VAL A 213 -1.23 -9.45 -21.17
N LEU A 214 0.07 -9.66 -21.30
CA LEU A 214 0.67 -10.92 -21.78
C LEU A 214 1.18 -11.81 -20.65
N GLY A 215 1.57 -11.24 -19.52
CA GLY A 215 2.05 -12.01 -18.39
C GLY A 215 2.26 -11.18 -17.14
N VAL A 216 2.18 -11.84 -15.99
CA VAL A 216 2.43 -11.25 -14.67
C VAL A 216 3.36 -12.18 -13.91
N SER A 217 4.29 -11.61 -13.14
CA SER A 217 5.14 -12.37 -12.23
C SER A 217 5.43 -11.53 -11.00
N LYS A 218 5.68 -12.19 -9.87
CA LYS A 218 5.97 -11.53 -8.60
C LYS A 218 7.23 -12.14 -7.98
N THR A 219 8.07 -11.28 -7.45
CA THR A 219 9.28 -11.65 -6.71
C THR A 219 9.42 -10.79 -5.45
N LYS A 220 10.40 -11.10 -4.62
CA LYS A 220 10.65 -10.40 -3.36
C LYS A 220 12.10 -10.00 -3.25
N ILE A 221 12.34 -8.77 -2.78
CA ILE A 221 13.66 -8.27 -2.41
C ILE A 221 13.68 -8.15 -0.88
N ASP A 222 14.42 -9.02 -0.20
CA ASP A 222 14.40 -9.07 1.26
C ASP A 222 15.00 -7.82 1.91
N ARG A 223 16.01 -7.22 1.29
CA ARG A 223 16.71 -6.03 1.79
C ARG A 223 17.31 -5.24 0.64
N LEU A 224 17.25 -3.91 0.72
CA LEU A 224 17.91 -3.00 -0.21
C LEU A 224 18.53 -1.85 0.61
N ASP A 225 19.85 -1.87 0.75
CA ASP A 225 20.61 -0.90 1.52
C ASP A 225 20.67 0.47 0.84
N ILE A 226 21.11 1.50 1.58
CA ILE A 226 21.16 2.88 1.12
C ILE A 226 22.10 2.99 -0.09
N GLY A 227 21.61 3.50 -1.21
CA GLY A 227 22.38 3.61 -2.46
C GLY A 227 22.66 2.27 -3.16
N GLU A 228 22.22 1.14 -2.61
CA GLU A 228 22.46 -0.20 -3.17
C GLU A 228 21.71 -0.36 -4.49
N GLU A 229 22.38 -0.98 -5.46
CA GLU A 229 21.77 -1.45 -6.69
C GLU A 229 21.60 -2.96 -6.65
N ARG A 230 20.40 -3.46 -6.95
CA ARG A 230 20.10 -4.89 -6.94
C ARG A 230 19.24 -5.28 -8.13
N ALA A 231 19.41 -6.50 -8.62
CA ALA A 231 18.54 -7.07 -9.65
C ALA A 231 17.32 -7.74 -9.00
N ALA A 232 16.11 -7.36 -9.44
CA ALA A 232 14.88 -8.09 -9.23
C ALA A 232 14.64 -8.98 -10.45
N VAL A 233 14.57 -10.30 -10.24
CA VAL A 233 14.40 -11.29 -11.30
C VAL A 233 12.98 -11.83 -11.27
N PHE A 234 12.31 -11.75 -12.41
CA PHE A 234 10.98 -12.27 -12.64
C PHE A 234 11.05 -13.39 -13.65
N THR A 235 10.35 -14.48 -13.41
CA THR A 235 10.36 -15.66 -14.28
C THR A 235 8.95 -16.06 -14.67
N TRP A 236 8.85 -16.69 -15.84
CA TRP A 236 7.64 -17.31 -16.34
C TRP A 236 7.91 -18.78 -16.68
N PRO A 237 6.87 -19.64 -16.63
CA PRO A 237 7.02 -21.05 -16.96
C PRO A 237 7.06 -21.32 -18.46
N MET A 238 6.58 -20.38 -19.28
CA MET A 238 6.51 -20.49 -20.75
C MET A 238 7.03 -19.21 -21.40
N ALA A 239 7.61 -19.34 -22.59
CA ALA A 239 8.09 -18.20 -23.38
C ALA A 239 6.92 -17.27 -23.74
N ILE A 240 7.17 -15.96 -23.74
CA ILE A 240 6.18 -14.92 -24.01
C ILE A 240 6.68 -14.07 -25.17
N SER A 241 5.94 -14.10 -26.27
CA SER A 241 6.21 -13.31 -27.47
C SER A 241 5.35 -12.05 -27.52
N GLY A 242 5.79 -11.04 -28.28
CA GLY A 242 5.01 -9.82 -28.51
C GLY A 242 4.99 -8.81 -27.36
N VAL A 243 5.91 -8.93 -26.39
CA VAL A 243 6.06 -7.95 -25.32
C VAL A 243 6.71 -6.67 -25.85
N GLU A 244 6.02 -5.55 -25.71
CA GLU A 244 6.49 -4.21 -26.08
C GLU A 244 6.92 -3.39 -24.86
N ARG A 245 6.28 -3.61 -23.70
CA ARG A 245 6.54 -2.89 -22.45
C ARG A 245 6.49 -3.80 -21.23
N ALA A 246 7.31 -3.49 -20.23
CA ALA A 246 7.30 -4.15 -18.93
C ALA A 246 7.19 -3.10 -17.80
N ASP A 247 6.04 -3.08 -17.15
CA ASP A 247 5.77 -2.21 -16.00
C ASP A 247 6.12 -2.95 -14.71
N VAL A 248 6.67 -2.23 -13.73
CA VAL A 248 7.15 -2.81 -12.47
C VAL A 248 6.55 -2.04 -11.32
N PHE A 249 5.93 -2.76 -10.40
CA PHE A 249 5.30 -2.23 -9.19
C PHE A 249 6.13 -2.69 -7.99
N LEU A 250 6.61 -1.72 -7.21
CA LEU A 250 7.43 -1.97 -6.02
C LEU A 250 6.65 -1.52 -4.80
N ARG A 251 6.52 -2.42 -3.82
CA ARG A 251 5.71 -2.18 -2.62
C ARG A 251 6.45 -2.74 -1.42
N GLN A 252 6.60 -1.94 -0.37
CA GLN A 252 7.26 -2.41 0.86
C GLN A 252 6.20 -2.99 1.78
N ILE A 253 6.37 -4.25 2.19
CA ILE A 253 5.48 -4.88 3.16
C ILE A 253 5.62 -4.13 4.50
N PRO A 254 4.50 -3.66 5.10
CA PRO A 254 4.49 -2.92 6.36
C PRO A 254 4.89 -3.77 7.57
#